data_AF-A0A3S9HHQ3-F1
#
_entry.id   AF-A0A3S9HHQ3-F1
#
_cell.length_a   1.000
_cell.length_b   1.000
_cell.length_c   1.000
_cell.angle_alpha   90.00
_cell.angle_beta   90.00
_cell.angle_gamma   90.00
#
_symmetry.space_group_name_H-M   'P 1'
#
loop_
_entity.id
_entity.type
_entity.pdbx_description
1 polymer ?
#
loop_
_entity_poly.entity_id
_entity_poly.type
_entity_poly.pdbx_seq_one_letter_code
_entity_poly.pdbx_strand_id
1 'polypeptide(L)'
;MLHAMPDLQLITQSLFDPNKFRYSAPQKEAESAEYAAASFTLNGKAIRFRLSKITPTKIGQFVTLWKRIGQGTIQPFDVDDRLDYALIACRHAENFGLFIFPKTCLLQQDIVAQNGQGGKRAIRVYPPWDKTFSRQAQRTQAWQLNYFLNLSGNTPIDMQRALKLFA
;
A
#
# COMPACT_ATOMS: atom_id res chain seq x y z
N MET A 1 -19.00 10.12 2.41
CA MET A 1 -18.42 8.76 2.30
C MET A 1 -16.88 8.69 2.21
N LEU A 2 -16.14 9.77 1.90
CA LEU A 2 -14.66 9.82 2.09
C LEU A 2 -14.20 10.46 3.42
N HIS A 3 -15.07 11.20 4.11
CA HIS A 3 -14.78 11.95 5.35
C HIS A 3 -14.18 11.15 6.52
N ALA A 4 -14.09 9.82 6.42
CA ALA A 4 -13.57 8.95 7.47
C ALA A 4 -12.26 8.23 7.07
N MET A 5 -11.62 8.62 5.97
CA MET A 5 -10.30 8.14 5.51
C MET A 5 -9.49 9.31 4.92
N PRO A 6 -8.97 10.21 5.75
CA PRO A 6 -8.37 11.47 5.31
C PRO A 6 -7.16 11.26 4.36
N ASP A 7 -6.37 10.22 4.57
CA ASP A 7 -5.21 9.93 3.72
C ASP A 7 -5.61 9.48 2.32
N LEU A 8 -6.62 8.61 2.23
CA LEU A 8 -7.16 8.20 0.94
C LEU A 8 -7.86 9.37 0.23
N GLN A 9 -8.54 10.24 0.98
CA GLN A 9 -9.11 11.46 0.42
C GLN A 9 -8.03 12.39 -0.15
N LEU A 10 -6.94 12.62 0.59
CA LEU A 10 -5.82 13.43 0.12
C LEU A 10 -5.17 12.82 -1.14
N ILE A 11 -4.96 11.50 -1.17
CA ILE A 11 -4.45 10.80 -2.37
C ILE A 11 -5.42 11.00 -3.53
N THR A 12 -6.72 10.85 -3.29
CA THR A 12 -7.73 11.00 -4.34
C THR A 12 -7.68 12.39 -4.96
N GLN A 13 -7.71 13.44 -4.13
CA GLN A 13 -7.71 14.83 -4.57
C GLN A 13 -6.40 15.26 -5.23
N SER A 14 -5.27 14.75 -4.75
CA SER A 14 -3.94 15.16 -5.25
C SER A 14 -3.41 14.29 -6.40
N LEU A 15 -3.90 13.06 -6.53
CA LEU A 15 -3.38 12.08 -7.49
C LEU A 15 -4.45 11.55 -8.44
N PHE A 16 -5.59 11.10 -7.94
CA PHE A 16 -6.58 10.41 -8.78
C PHE A 16 -7.40 11.39 -9.61
N ASP A 17 -7.97 12.42 -8.98
CA ASP A 17 -8.84 13.40 -9.63
C ASP A 17 -8.08 14.20 -10.71
N PRO A 18 -6.84 14.71 -10.48
CA PRO A 18 -6.09 15.43 -11.51
C PRO A 18 -5.72 14.56 -12.73
N ASN A 19 -5.52 13.25 -12.51
CA ASN A 19 -5.22 12.28 -13.58
C ASN A 19 -6.50 11.65 -14.18
N LYS A 20 -7.69 12.11 -13.78
CA LYS A 20 -9.00 11.63 -14.24
C LYS A 20 -9.18 10.12 -14.06
N PHE A 21 -8.58 9.55 -13.03
CA PHE A 21 -8.76 8.15 -12.71
C PHE A 21 -10.19 7.89 -12.26
N ARG A 22 -10.80 6.81 -12.77
CA ARG A 22 -12.13 6.38 -12.37
C ARG A 22 -12.01 5.43 -11.19
N TYR A 23 -12.65 5.74 -10.06
CA TYR A 23 -12.64 4.85 -8.90
C TYR A 23 -14.03 4.60 -8.34
N SER A 24 -14.24 3.40 -7.79
CA SER A 24 -15.45 3.08 -7.05
C SER A 24 -15.41 3.69 -5.65
N ALA A 25 -16.57 3.78 -4.99
CA ALA A 25 -16.63 4.12 -3.57
C ALA A 25 -15.78 3.12 -2.74
N PRO A 26 -14.87 3.60 -1.88
CA PRO A 26 -14.08 2.73 -1.01
C PRO A 26 -14.93 1.98 0.02
N GLN A 27 -14.77 0.65 0.05
CA GLN A 27 -15.39 -0.22 1.03
C GLN A 27 -14.38 -0.53 2.15
N LYS A 28 -14.69 -0.09 3.37
CA LYS A 28 -13.84 -0.34 4.54
C LYS A 28 -13.84 -1.82 4.93
N GLU A 29 -12.70 -2.31 5.35
CA GLU A 29 -12.51 -3.67 5.83
C GLU A 29 -12.44 -3.65 7.37
N ALA A 30 -13.52 -4.08 8.04
CA ALA A 30 -13.66 -3.96 9.50
C ALA A 30 -12.53 -4.65 10.27
N GLU A 31 -12.09 -5.82 9.82
CA GLU A 31 -11.08 -6.61 10.53
C GLU A 31 -9.65 -6.05 10.43
N SER A 32 -9.42 -5.08 9.54
CA SER A 32 -8.14 -4.38 9.40
C SER A 32 -8.34 -2.86 9.51
N ALA A 33 -9.42 -2.43 10.17
CA ALA A 33 -9.75 -1.02 10.35
C ALA A 33 -8.64 -0.23 11.05
N GLU A 34 -7.82 -0.88 11.88
CA GLU A 34 -6.69 -0.23 12.53
C GLU A 34 -5.66 0.32 11.52
N TYR A 35 -5.56 -0.27 10.31
CA TYR A 35 -4.69 0.17 9.21
C TYR A 35 -5.50 0.90 8.13
N ALA A 36 -6.65 1.49 8.48
CA ALA A 36 -7.56 2.16 7.56
C ALA A 36 -7.87 1.31 6.30
N ALA A 37 -7.96 -0.01 6.47
CA ALA A 37 -8.07 -0.94 5.37
C ALA A 37 -9.33 -0.67 4.54
N ALA A 38 -9.16 -0.54 3.23
CA ALA A 38 -10.25 -0.38 2.29
C ALA A 38 -9.97 -1.06 0.96
N SER A 39 -11.04 -1.45 0.27
CA SER A 39 -11.02 -1.99 -1.08
C SER A 39 -11.87 -1.14 -2.02
N PHE A 40 -11.40 -0.98 -3.26
CA PHE A 40 -12.11 -0.27 -4.33
C PHE A 40 -11.52 -0.67 -5.68
N THR A 41 -12.10 -0.18 -6.77
CA THR A 41 -11.49 -0.24 -8.09
C THR A 41 -10.91 1.10 -8.48
N LEU A 42 -9.80 1.10 -9.22
CA LEU A 42 -9.17 2.28 -9.83
C LEU A 42 -8.87 1.95 -11.29
N ASN A 43 -9.49 2.64 -12.24
CA ASN A 43 -9.46 2.33 -13.67
C ASN A 43 -9.77 0.84 -13.96
N GLY A 44 -10.71 0.26 -13.21
CA GLY A 44 -11.08 -1.16 -13.31
C GLY A 44 -10.13 -2.14 -12.61
N LYS A 45 -9.00 -1.68 -12.06
CA LYS A 45 -8.05 -2.49 -11.30
C LYS A 45 -8.48 -2.60 -9.84
N ALA A 46 -8.43 -3.79 -9.27
CA ALA A 46 -8.77 -4.06 -7.87
C ALA A 46 -7.68 -3.53 -6.93
N ILE A 47 -8.05 -2.65 -6.01
CA ILE A 47 -7.14 -2.02 -5.06
C ILE A 47 -7.36 -2.57 -3.66
N ARG A 48 -6.27 -2.76 -2.91
CA ARG A 48 -6.27 -2.85 -1.44
C ARG A 48 -5.47 -1.69 -0.89
N PHE A 49 -6.16 -0.77 -0.22
CA PHE A 49 -5.54 0.36 0.47
C PHE A 49 -5.28 0.03 1.93
N ARG A 50 -4.14 0.49 2.44
CA ARG A 50 -3.73 0.40 3.85
C ARG A 50 -2.97 1.67 4.24
N LEU A 51 -3.03 2.01 5.52
CA LEU A 51 -2.15 2.96 6.18
C LEU A 51 -1.12 2.20 7.01
N SER A 52 0.17 2.42 6.78
CA SER A 52 1.23 1.84 7.61
C SER A 52 1.42 2.61 8.92
N LYS A 53 1.97 1.95 9.94
CA LYS A 53 2.19 2.51 11.27
C LYS A 53 3.64 2.47 11.68
N ILE A 54 4.14 3.57 12.24
CA ILE A 54 5.43 3.58 12.93
C ILE A 54 5.30 2.76 14.21
N THR A 55 6.30 1.92 14.48
CA THR A 55 6.38 1.13 15.71
C THR A 55 7.60 1.56 16.52
N PRO A 56 7.54 1.65 17.86
CA PRO A 56 8.61 2.25 18.67
C PRO A 56 9.99 1.60 18.51
N THR A 57 10.05 0.28 18.29
CA THR A 57 11.29 -0.50 18.43
C THR A 57 11.97 -0.86 17.12
N LYS A 58 11.35 -0.58 15.97
CA LYS A 58 11.85 -1.04 14.66
C LYS A 58 11.66 0.06 13.62
N ILE A 59 12.74 0.36 12.89
CA ILE A 59 12.73 1.21 11.70
C ILE A 59 11.78 0.63 10.64
N GLY A 60 11.24 1.51 9.79
CA GLY A 60 10.18 1.15 8.86
C GLY A 60 8.80 1.20 9.52
N GLN A 61 7.78 1.19 8.68
CA GLN A 61 6.39 1.20 9.11
C GLN A 61 5.75 -0.16 8.91
N PHE A 62 5.07 -0.66 9.95
CA PHE A 62 4.37 -1.93 9.95
C PHE A 62 2.99 -1.80 9.30
N VAL A 63 2.60 -2.79 8.50
CA VAL A 63 1.29 -2.84 7.85
C VAL A 63 0.85 -4.27 7.65
N THR A 64 -0.44 -4.53 7.86
CA THR A 64 -1.05 -5.83 7.56
C THR A 64 -1.61 -5.88 6.15
N LEU A 65 -1.43 -7.01 5.48
CA LEU A 65 -1.95 -7.29 4.15
C LEU A 65 -2.37 -8.77 4.09
N TRP A 66 -3.58 -9.05 4.55
CA TRP A 66 -4.15 -10.39 4.62
C TRP A 66 -5.66 -10.36 4.34
N LYS A 67 -6.25 -11.53 4.11
CA LYS A 67 -7.71 -11.76 4.00
C LYS A 67 -8.14 -12.91 4.91
N ARG A 68 -9.43 -13.00 5.22
CA ARG A 68 -10.04 -14.16 5.89
C ARG A 68 -10.71 -15.08 4.88
N ILE A 69 -10.66 -16.38 5.11
CA ILE A 69 -11.48 -17.35 4.36
C ILE A 69 -12.78 -17.60 5.12
N GLY A 70 -13.91 -17.10 4.62
CA GLY A 70 -15.19 -17.25 5.32
C GLY A 70 -15.10 -16.74 6.76
N GLN A 71 -15.44 -17.59 7.73
CA GLN A 71 -15.25 -17.33 9.16
C GLN A 71 -13.97 -17.98 9.74
N GLY A 72 -13.15 -18.60 8.89
CA GLY A 72 -11.94 -19.36 9.24
C GLY A 72 -10.73 -18.47 9.50
N THR A 73 -9.53 -18.98 9.24
CA THR A 73 -8.26 -18.31 9.54
C THR A 73 -7.94 -17.14 8.61
N ILE A 74 -7.07 -16.24 9.10
CA ILE A 74 -6.47 -15.21 8.26
C ILE A 74 -5.30 -15.81 7.47
N GLN A 75 -5.19 -15.41 6.20
CA GLN A 75 -4.12 -15.85 5.31
C GLN A 75 -3.62 -14.70 4.43
N PRO A 76 -2.42 -14.82 3.85
CA PRO A 76 -1.98 -13.89 2.81
C PRO A 76 -3.01 -13.81 1.67
N PHE A 77 -2.96 -12.71 0.92
CA PHE A 77 -3.57 -12.72 -0.41
C PHE A 77 -2.85 -13.75 -1.28
N ASP A 78 -3.59 -14.37 -2.19
CA ASP A 78 -3.10 -15.34 -3.16
C ASP A 78 -3.09 -14.75 -4.57
N VAL A 79 -2.30 -15.33 -5.47
CA VAL A 79 -2.23 -14.92 -6.87
C VAL A 79 -3.59 -14.95 -7.56
N ASP A 80 -4.49 -15.84 -7.15
CA ASP A 80 -5.84 -15.94 -7.71
C ASP A 80 -6.83 -14.91 -7.14
N ASP A 81 -6.45 -14.15 -6.11
CA ASP A 81 -7.31 -13.12 -5.55
C ASP A 81 -7.47 -11.91 -6.47
N ARG A 82 -8.64 -11.26 -6.34
CA ARG A 82 -8.89 -9.95 -6.94
C ARG A 82 -8.14 -8.84 -6.20
N LEU A 83 -6.86 -8.69 -6.56
CA LEU A 83 -5.92 -7.69 -6.08
C LEU A 83 -4.98 -7.30 -7.23
N ASP A 84 -5.13 -6.16 -7.88
CA ASP A 84 -4.15 -5.70 -8.88
C ASP A 84 -3.02 -4.92 -8.22
N TYR A 85 -3.35 -4.04 -7.27
CA TYR A 85 -2.37 -3.23 -6.53
C TYR A 85 -2.69 -3.17 -5.03
N ALA A 86 -1.63 -3.21 -4.22
CA ALA A 86 -1.68 -2.76 -2.83
C ALA A 86 -1.15 -1.33 -2.74
N LEU A 87 -2.01 -0.42 -2.27
CA LEU A 87 -1.67 0.97 -2.00
C LEU A 87 -1.39 1.13 -0.50
N ILE A 88 -0.14 1.43 -0.14
CA ILE A 88 0.26 1.58 1.26
C ILE A 88 0.71 3.02 1.51
N ALA A 89 -0.16 3.79 2.16
CA ALA A 89 0.14 5.15 2.60
C ALA A 89 1.05 5.11 3.83
N CYS A 90 2.02 6.02 3.90
CA CYS A 90 2.95 6.15 5.02
C CYS A 90 3.11 7.62 5.43
N ARG A 91 3.21 7.86 6.74
CA ARG A 91 3.39 9.19 7.33
C ARG A 91 4.53 9.23 8.32
N HIS A 92 5.26 10.35 8.38
CA HIS A 92 6.19 10.64 9.46
C HIS A 92 6.42 12.17 9.55
N ALA A 93 5.90 12.81 10.61
CA ALA A 93 5.83 14.26 10.70
C ALA A 93 5.21 14.86 9.42
N GLU A 94 5.88 15.79 8.77
CA GLU A 94 5.44 16.44 7.52
C GLU A 94 5.57 15.53 6.28
N ASN A 95 6.21 14.37 6.41
CA ASN A 95 6.37 13.46 5.28
C ASN A 95 5.10 12.64 5.03
N PHE A 96 4.68 12.61 3.77
CA PHE A 96 3.59 11.77 3.30
C PHE A 96 3.97 11.11 1.98
N GLY A 97 3.59 9.85 1.82
CA GLY A 97 3.88 9.12 0.59
C GLY A 97 3.04 7.88 0.44
N LEU A 98 3.12 7.31 -0.76
CA LEU A 98 2.34 6.17 -1.17
C LEU A 98 3.25 5.15 -1.84
N PHE A 99 3.26 3.93 -1.32
CA PHE A 99 3.75 2.78 -2.08
C PHE A 99 2.63 2.22 -2.95
N ILE A 100 2.93 1.99 -4.23
CA ILE A 100 2.01 1.46 -5.24
C ILE A 100 2.57 0.11 -5.70
N PHE A 101 2.27 -0.97 -4.98
CA PHE A 101 2.83 -2.29 -5.27
C PHE A 101 1.90 -3.07 -6.21
N PRO A 102 2.31 -3.40 -7.45
CA PRO A 102 1.55 -4.31 -8.29
C PRO A 102 1.61 -5.73 -7.71
N LYS A 103 0.58 -6.55 -7.96
CA LYS A 103 0.53 -7.97 -7.52
C LYS A 103 1.78 -8.73 -7.92
N THR A 104 2.28 -8.51 -9.14
CA THR A 104 3.49 -9.16 -9.66
C THR A 104 4.71 -8.91 -8.77
N CYS A 105 4.90 -7.68 -8.29
CA CYS A 105 5.95 -7.35 -7.33
C CYS A 105 5.72 -8.03 -5.98
N LEU A 106 4.48 -8.00 -5.47
CA LEU A 106 4.14 -8.65 -4.20
C LEU A 106 4.37 -10.15 -4.23
N LEU A 107 4.08 -10.81 -5.36
CA LEU A 107 4.35 -12.22 -5.58
C LEU A 107 5.87 -12.48 -5.63
N GLN A 108 6.62 -11.69 -6.40
CA GLN A 108 8.08 -11.81 -6.49
C GLN A 108 8.79 -11.65 -5.13
N GLN A 109 8.22 -10.85 -4.22
CA GLN A 109 8.75 -10.61 -2.87
C GLN A 109 8.18 -11.56 -1.80
N ASP A 110 7.46 -12.61 -2.22
CA ASP A 110 6.81 -13.60 -1.34
C ASP A 110 5.93 -12.93 -0.27
N ILE A 111 5.12 -11.97 -0.71
CA ILE A 111 4.10 -11.27 0.10
C ILE A 111 2.72 -11.80 -0.26
N VAL A 112 2.44 -11.93 -1.56
CA VAL A 112 1.28 -12.67 -2.07
C VAL A 112 1.69 -14.14 -2.23
N ALA A 113 0.83 -15.04 -1.77
CA ALA A 113 1.00 -16.49 -1.91
C ALA A 113 0.75 -16.95 -3.35
N GLN A 114 1.29 -18.12 -3.68
CA GLN A 114 1.03 -18.80 -4.95
C GLN A 114 0.39 -20.15 -4.68
N ASN A 115 -0.87 -20.34 -5.09
CA ASN A 115 -1.61 -21.59 -4.89
C ASN A 115 -1.63 -22.03 -3.41
N GLY A 116 -1.81 -21.07 -2.49
CA GLY A 116 -1.83 -21.28 -1.04
C GLY A 116 -0.46 -21.46 -0.39
N GLN A 117 0.64 -21.38 -1.14
CA GLN A 117 2.00 -21.55 -0.63
C GLN A 117 2.71 -20.21 -0.47
N GLY A 118 3.43 -20.05 0.64
CA GLY A 118 4.20 -18.86 0.95
C GLY A 118 3.33 -17.65 1.32
N GLY A 119 3.83 -16.47 1.02
CA GLY A 119 3.16 -15.20 1.30
C GLY A 119 3.30 -14.72 2.75
N LYS A 120 2.93 -13.45 2.96
CA LYS A 120 3.03 -12.76 4.25
C LYS A 120 1.72 -12.09 4.59
N ARG A 121 1.35 -12.17 5.87
CA ARG A 121 0.17 -11.47 6.42
C ARG A 121 0.47 -10.01 6.79
N ALA A 122 1.74 -9.67 6.94
CA ALA A 122 2.18 -8.32 7.27
C ALA A 122 3.61 -8.09 6.78
N ILE A 123 3.94 -6.83 6.50
CA ILE A 123 5.27 -6.42 6.06
C ILE A 123 5.70 -5.15 6.78
N ARG A 124 6.97 -4.78 6.60
CA ARG A 124 7.45 -3.42 6.84
C ARG A 124 7.71 -2.72 5.53
N VAL A 125 7.28 -1.47 5.43
CA VAL A 125 7.64 -0.56 4.34
C VAL A 125 8.65 0.46 4.84
N TYR A 126 9.61 0.82 3.99
CA TYR A 126 10.71 1.73 4.32
C TYR A 126 10.69 2.92 3.36
N PRO A 127 9.92 3.98 3.64
CA PRO A 127 9.94 5.20 2.83
C PRO A 127 11.35 5.84 2.79
N PRO A 128 11.63 6.74 1.84
CA PRO A 128 12.97 7.31 1.65
C PRO A 128 13.56 8.01 2.89
N TRP A 129 12.70 8.52 3.78
CA TRP A 129 13.11 9.19 5.01
C TRP A 129 13.53 8.23 6.13
N ASP A 130 13.29 6.92 5.98
CA ASP A 130 13.73 5.92 6.96
C ASP A 130 15.16 5.47 6.65
N LYS A 131 16.09 5.75 7.57
CA LYS A 131 17.48 5.28 7.45
C LYS A 131 17.59 3.83 7.91
N THR A 132 17.80 2.90 6.96
CA THR A 132 17.93 1.47 7.25
C THR A 132 19.38 1.06 7.52
N PHE A 133 19.59 0.24 8.57
CA PHE A 133 20.93 -0.18 8.99
C PHE A 133 21.21 -1.68 8.78
N SER A 134 20.19 -2.53 8.86
CA SER A 134 20.37 -3.96 8.62
C SER A 134 20.37 -4.26 7.12
N ARG A 135 21.18 -5.23 6.69
CA ARG A 135 21.24 -5.67 5.28
C ARG A 135 19.87 -6.07 4.74
N GLN A 136 19.03 -6.71 5.57
CA GLN A 136 17.67 -7.09 5.19
C GLN A 136 16.77 -5.87 4.96
N ALA A 137 16.81 -4.88 5.86
CA ALA A 137 16.02 -3.66 5.72
C ALA A 137 16.47 -2.84 4.50
N GLN A 138 17.78 -2.73 4.26
CA GLN A 138 18.35 -2.05 3.10
C GLN A 138 17.92 -2.71 1.77
N ARG A 139 18.00 -4.04 1.68
CA ARG A 139 17.51 -4.78 0.51
C ARG A 139 16.00 -4.60 0.29
N THR A 140 15.24 -4.58 1.38
CA THR A 140 13.78 -4.38 1.32
C THR A 140 13.44 -2.97 0.85
N GLN A 141 14.08 -1.96 1.44
CA GLN A 141 13.93 -0.56 1.04
C GLN A 141 14.29 -0.37 -0.44
N ALA A 142 15.42 -0.93 -0.90
CA ALA A 142 15.89 -0.75 -2.27
C ALA A 142 14.83 -1.11 -3.32
N TRP A 143 14.16 -2.27 -3.19
CA TRP A 143 13.10 -2.62 -4.14
C TRP A 143 11.81 -1.83 -3.90
N GLN A 144 11.47 -1.53 -2.64
CA GLN A 144 10.25 -0.78 -2.31
C GLN A 144 10.28 0.64 -2.89
N LEU A 145 11.44 1.28 -2.89
CA LEU A 145 11.63 2.63 -3.42
C LEU A 145 11.35 2.71 -4.93
N ASN A 146 11.46 1.61 -5.68
CA ASN A 146 11.02 1.58 -7.08
C ASN A 146 9.52 1.83 -7.24
N TYR A 147 8.73 1.57 -6.18
CA TYR A 147 7.27 1.69 -6.16
C TYR A 147 6.75 2.84 -5.29
N PHE A 148 7.65 3.71 -4.82
CA PHE A 148 7.30 4.82 -3.93
C PHE A 148 6.99 6.10 -4.70
N LEU A 149 5.94 6.81 -4.28
CA LEU A 149 5.58 8.15 -4.73
C LEU A 149 5.54 9.09 -3.52
N ASN A 150 6.29 10.21 -3.61
CA ASN A 150 6.27 11.25 -2.60
C ASN A 150 5.02 12.13 -2.77
N LEU A 151 4.28 12.34 -1.70
CA LEU A 151 3.05 13.14 -1.63
C LEU A 151 3.12 14.22 -0.55
N SER A 152 4.32 14.51 -0.03
CA SER A 152 4.54 15.58 0.96
C SER A 152 4.18 16.93 0.34
N GLY A 153 3.42 17.76 1.07
CA GLY A 153 2.89 19.03 0.54
C GLY A 153 3.94 20.08 0.17
N ASN A 154 5.21 19.87 0.56
CA ASN A 154 6.33 20.74 0.23
C ASN A 154 7.03 20.40 -1.10
N THR A 155 6.64 19.30 -1.76
CA THR A 155 7.27 18.83 -3.00
C THR A 155 6.19 18.55 -4.05
N PRO A 156 6.31 19.07 -5.28
CA PRO A 156 5.39 18.72 -6.36
C PRO A 156 5.35 17.21 -6.61
N ILE A 157 4.16 16.66 -6.82
CA ILE A 157 4.00 15.24 -7.14
C ILE A 157 4.52 14.99 -8.56
N ASP A 158 5.43 14.02 -8.70
CA ASP A 158 5.91 13.55 -10.01
C ASP A 158 4.81 12.72 -10.70
N MET A 159 3.97 13.40 -11.49
CA MET A 159 2.87 12.75 -12.21
C MET A 159 3.34 11.76 -13.27
N GLN A 160 4.50 11.99 -13.89
CA GLN A 160 5.04 11.05 -14.86
C GLN A 160 5.40 9.73 -14.19
N ARG A 161 6.03 9.80 -13.02
CA ARG A 161 6.29 8.63 -12.19
C ARG A 161 5.00 7.97 -11.70
N ALA A 162 4.02 8.74 -11.24
CA ALA A 162 2.74 8.21 -10.80
C ALA A 162 2.07 7.37 -11.90
N LEU A 163 1.97 7.90 -13.13
CA LEU A 163 1.39 7.19 -14.26
C LEU A 163 2.16 5.90 -14.58
N LYS A 164 3.49 5.92 -14.51
CA LYS A 164 4.33 4.71 -14.69
C LYS A 164 4.09 3.65 -13.61
N LEU A 165 3.77 4.06 -12.38
CA LEU A 165 3.49 3.13 -11.28
C LEU A 165 2.13 2.44 -11.40
N PHE A 166 1.18 3.03 -12.14
CA PHE A 166 -0.13 2.46 -12.45
C PHE A 166 -0.24 1.85 -13.86
N ALA A 167 0.85 1.88 -14.63
CA ALA A 167 0.91 1.32 -15.98
C ALA A 167 0.96 -0.22 -15.99
#